data_AF-A0A5A7N0U2-F1
#
_entry.id   AF-A0A5A7N0U2-F1
#
_cell.length_a   1.000
_cell.length_b   1.000
_cell.length_c   1.000
_cell.angle_alpha   90.00
_cell.angle_beta   90.00
_cell.angle_gamma   90.00
#
_symmetry.space_group_name_H-M   'P 1'
#
loop_
_entity.id
_entity.type
_entity.pdbx_description
1 polymer ?
#
loop_
_entity_poly.entity_id
_entity_poly.type
_entity_poly.pdbx_seq_one_letter_code
_entity_poly.pdbx_strand_id
1 'polypeptide(L)'
;MRDARDEAQAASRAKSDFLATISHEIRTPMNGVLGALDLLLEDRLDPNQERLAATARDASEALRVLLDDLLDYSALKRASWPYRPQVFPRRA
;
A
#
# COMPACT_ATOMS: atom_id res chain seq x y z
N MET A 1 -25.60 -23.48 -9.87
CA MET A 1 -24.55 -22.77 -10.62
C MET A 1 -24.54 -21.27 -10.36
N ARG A 2 -25.70 -20.58 -10.30
CA ARG A 2 -25.75 -19.15 -9.90
C ARG A 2 -25.32 -18.95 -8.45
N ASP A 3 -25.84 -19.78 -7.54
CA ASP A 3 -25.54 -19.68 -6.10
C ASP A 3 -24.04 -19.82 -5.77
N ALA A 4 -23.35 -20.82 -6.32
CA ALA A 4 -21.91 -21.01 -6.08
C ALA A 4 -21.04 -19.87 -6.64
N ARG A 5 -21.46 -19.26 -7.76
CA ARG A 5 -20.78 -18.09 -8.33
C ARG A 5 -21.03 -16.85 -7.48
N ASP A 6 -22.27 -16.65 -7.06
CA ASP A 6 -22.68 -15.48 -6.27
C ASP A 6 -22.04 -15.53 -4.87
N GLU A 7 -21.95 -16.71 -4.26
CA GLU A 7 -21.25 -16.95 -3.00
C GLU A 7 -19.73 -16.70 -3.11
N ALA A 8 -19.08 -17.21 -4.17
CA ALA A 8 -17.68 -16.94 -4.44
C ALA A 8 -17.42 -15.43 -4.66
N GLN A 9 -18.35 -14.73 -5.30
CA GLN A 9 -18.22 -13.30 -5.53
C GLN A 9 -18.44 -12.48 -4.26
N ALA A 10 -19.37 -12.88 -3.38
CA ALA A 10 -19.57 -12.28 -2.06
C ALA A 10 -18.33 -12.45 -1.17
N ALA A 11 -17.76 -13.66 -1.11
CA ALA A 11 -16.54 -13.94 -0.36
C ALA A 11 -15.34 -13.10 -0.86
N SER A 12 -15.20 -12.95 -2.18
CA SER A 12 -14.14 -12.12 -2.78
C SER A 12 -14.26 -10.64 -2.41
N ARG A 13 -15.50 -10.11 -2.39
CA ARG A 13 -15.78 -8.73 -1.95
C ARG A 13 -15.45 -8.56 -0.46
N ALA A 14 -15.97 -9.42 0.40
CA ALA A 14 -15.73 -9.37 1.85
C ALA A 14 -14.23 -9.42 2.20
N LYS A 15 -13.47 -10.31 1.56
CA LYS A 15 -12.00 -10.40 1.73
C LYS A 15 -11.31 -9.08 1.42
N SER A 16 -11.82 -8.38 0.43
CA SER A 16 -11.16 -7.18 -0.06
C SER A 16 -11.54 -5.92 0.70
N ASP A 17 -12.79 -5.82 1.11
CA ASP A 17 -13.25 -4.76 2.02
C ASP A 17 -12.51 -4.87 3.35
N PHE A 18 -12.28 -6.10 3.82
CA PHE A 18 -11.42 -6.35 4.98
C PHE A 18 -9.98 -5.86 4.77
N LEU A 19 -9.33 -6.23 3.66
CA LEU A 19 -7.96 -5.79 3.36
C LEU A 19 -7.85 -4.26 3.21
N ALA A 20 -8.82 -3.63 2.56
CA ALA A 20 -8.89 -2.18 2.44
C ALA A 20 -8.98 -1.51 3.82
N THR A 21 -9.88 -1.99 4.67
CA THR A 21 -10.05 -1.49 6.04
C THR A 21 -8.76 -1.60 6.84
N ILE A 22 -8.16 -2.79 6.87
CA ILE A 22 -6.93 -3.03 7.63
C ILE A 22 -5.78 -2.16 7.12
N SER A 23 -5.64 -1.97 5.80
CA SER A 23 -4.59 -1.10 5.29
C SER A 23 -4.79 0.36 5.70
N HIS A 24 -6.02 0.88 5.67
CA HIS A 24 -6.31 2.22 6.20
C HIS A 24 -5.94 2.36 7.68
N GLU A 25 -6.25 1.34 8.49
CA GLU A 25 -5.92 1.32 9.91
C GLU A 25 -4.41 1.19 10.17
N ILE A 26 -3.65 0.55 9.28
CA ILE A 26 -2.18 0.44 9.39
C ILE A 26 -1.46 1.70 8.90
N ARG A 27 -1.99 2.40 7.89
CA ARG A 27 -1.36 3.63 7.37
C ARG A 27 -1.19 4.70 8.44
N THR A 28 -2.20 4.89 9.30
CA THR A 28 -2.16 5.89 10.38
C THR A 28 -1.00 5.67 11.35
N PRO A 29 -0.84 4.51 12.01
CA PRO A 29 0.31 4.25 12.87
C PRO A 29 1.64 4.22 12.10
N MET A 30 1.66 3.77 10.83
CA MET A 30 2.88 3.78 10.01
C MET A 30 3.38 5.20 9.75
N ASN A 31 2.48 6.12 9.41
CA ASN A 31 2.81 7.54 9.23
C ASN A 31 3.27 8.18 10.55
N GLY A 32 2.72 7.74 11.68
CA GLY A 32 3.18 8.15 13.01
C GLY A 32 4.62 7.71 13.29
N VAL A 33 4.98 6.47 12.94
CA VAL A 33 6.37 5.96 13.06
C VAL A 33 7.32 6.73 12.15
N LEU A 34 6.97 6.93 10.89
CA LEU A 34 7.79 7.71 9.95
C LEU A 34 8.00 9.14 10.44
N GLY A 35 6.93 9.83 10.85
CA GLY A 35 7.03 11.19 11.38
C GLY A 35 7.86 11.27 12.66
N ALA A 36 7.76 10.28 13.56
CA ALA A 36 8.59 10.24 14.76
C ALA A 36 10.08 10.01 14.43
N LEU A 37 10.38 9.17 13.44
CA LEU A 37 11.75 8.93 12.98
C LEU A 37 12.31 10.15 12.24
N ASP A 38 11.51 10.83 11.42
CA ASP A 38 11.90 12.08 10.76
C ASP A 38 12.25 13.16 11.80
N LEU A 39 11.41 13.35 12.83
CA LEU A 39 11.70 14.29 13.93
C LEU A 39 12.93 13.88 14.75
N LEU A 40 13.14 12.58 14.98
CA LEU A 40 14.31 12.08 15.69
C LEU A 40 15.61 12.36 14.93
N LEU A 41 15.57 12.23 13.60
CA LEU A 41 16.70 12.51 12.71
C LEU A 41 17.03 14.01 12.60
N GLU A 42 16.12 14.90 13.02
CA GLU A 42 16.38 16.34 13.14
C GLU A 42 17.14 16.72 14.44
N ASP A 43 17.25 15.81 15.41
CA ASP A 43 17.93 16.05 16.69
C ASP A 43 19.45 15.74 16.61
N ARG A 44 20.19 16.09 17.67
CA ARG A 44 21.61 15.75 17.82
C ARG A 44 21.77 14.31 18.29
N LEU A 45 22.00 13.42 17.33
CA LEU A 45 22.28 12.00 17.56
C LEU A 45 23.78 11.70 17.51
N ASP A 46 24.22 10.68 18.23
CA ASP A 46 25.54 10.09 17.98
C ASP A 46 25.53 9.30 16.65
N PRO A 47 26.71 9.05 16.02
CA PRO A 47 26.76 8.41 14.71
C PRO A 47 26.10 7.03 14.63
N ASN A 48 26.07 6.27 15.73
CA ASN A 48 25.40 4.97 15.75
C ASN A 48 23.88 5.12 15.89
N GLN A 49 23.40 6.07 16.69
CA GLN A 49 21.98 6.40 16.80
C GLN A 49 21.41 6.91 15.47
N GLU A 50 22.12 7.82 14.79
CA GLU A 50 21.72 8.34 13.48
C GLU A 50 21.58 7.21 12.45
N ARG A 51 22.58 6.32 12.38
CA ARG A 51 22.54 5.16 11.49
C ARG A 51 21.37 4.22 11.78
N LEU A 52 21.07 3.97 13.06
CA LEU A 52 19.95 3.13 13.46
C LEU A 52 18.60 3.78 13.11
N ALA A 53 18.45 5.09 13.38
CA ALA A 53 17.24 5.84 13.05
C ALA A 53 17.00 5.90 11.54
N ALA A 54 18.04 6.15 10.74
CA ALA A 54 17.97 6.13 9.29
C ALA A 54 17.58 4.74 8.75
N THR A 55 18.19 3.68 9.29
CA THR A 55 17.84 2.30 8.92
C THR A 55 16.38 1.98 9.24
N ALA A 56 15.89 2.40 10.41
CA ALA A 56 14.50 2.20 10.81
C ALA A 56 13.53 2.99 9.93
N ARG A 57 13.91 4.20 9.52
CA ARG A 57 13.13 5.05 8.61
C ARG A 57 12.99 4.38 7.26
N ASP A 58 14.10 3.96 6.66
CA ASP A 58 14.12 3.31 5.35
C ASP A 58 13.32 2.00 5.35
N ALA A 59 13.43 1.21 6.43
CA ALA A 59 12.64 0.00 6.60
C ALA A 59 11.13 0.29 6.73
N SER A 60 10.75 1.37 7.43
CA SER A 60 9.35 1.79 7.57
C SER A 60 8.78 2.27 6.23
N GLU A 61 9.57 2.97 5.43
CA GLU A 61 9.19 3.42 4.09
C GLU A 61 9.02 2.23 3.12
N ALA A 62 9.94 1.27 3.16
CA ALA A 62 9.81 0.02 2.40
C ALA A 62 8.56 -0.77 2.80
N LEU A 63 8.26 -0.86 4.10
CA LEU A 63 7.06 -1.53 4.58
C LEU A 63 5.78 -0.82 4.12
N ARG A 64 5.77 0.51 4.10
CA ARG A 64 4.64 1.30 3.56
C ARG A 64 4.38 0.97 2.09
N VAL A 65 5.42 0.87 1.27
CA VAL A 65 5.29 0.48 -0.15
C VAL A 65 4.71 -0.92 -0.29
N LEU A 66 5.22 -1.91 0.47
CA LEU A 66 4.70 -3.27 0.45
C LEU A 66 3.21 -3.36 0.86
N LEU A 67 2.79 -2.52 1.80
CA LEU A 67 1.39 -2.43 2.23
C LEU A 67 0.48 -1.86 1.14
N ASP A 68 0.96 -0.87 0.38
CA ASP A 68 0.23 -0.32 -0.77
C ASP A 68 0.16 -1.35 -1.91
N ASP A 69 1.25 -2.07 -2.22
CA ASP A 69 1.26 -3.10 -3.27
C ASP A 69 0.31 -4.28 -2.94
N LEU A 70 0.24 -4.69 -1.67
CA LEU A 70 -0.68 -5.73 -1.22
C LEU A 70 -2.15 -5.35 -1.46
N LEU A 71 -2.48 -4.07 -1.28
CA LEU A 71 -3.80 -3.55 -1.61
C LEU A 71 -4.07 -3.61 -3.10
N ASP A 72 -3.13 -3.14 -3.92
CA ASP A 72 -3.28 -3.15 -5.38
C ASP A 72 -3.48 -4.57 -5.90
N TYR A 73 -2.77 -5.57 -5.36
CA TYR A 73 -3.01 -6.98 -5.67
C TYR A 73 -4.43 -7.44 -5.29
N SER A 74 -4.92 -7.04 -4.11
CA SER A 74 -6.28 -7.35 -3.66
C SER A 74 -7.36 -6.64 -4.48
N ALA A 75 -7.04 -5.50 -5.08
CA ALA A 75 -7.91 -4.67 -5.92
C ALA A 75 -7.84 -5.03 -7.41
N LEU A 76 -6.72 -5.59 -7.90
CA LEU A 76 -6.55 -6.05 -9.29
C LEU A 76 -7.49 -7.20 -9.66
N LYS A 77 -8.03 -7.94 -8.68
CA LYS A 77 -9.18 -8.85 -8.92
C LYS A 77 -10.51 -8.13 -9.19
N ARG A 78 -10.61 -6.83 -8.89
CA ARG A 78 -11.80 -5.98 -9.12
C ARG A 78 -11.67 -5.09 -10.37
N ALA A 79 -10.45 -4.72 -10.77
CA ALA A 79 -10.26 -3.82 -11.89
C ALA A 79 -9.95 -4.61 -13.18
N SER A 80 -10.97 -4.85 -14.00
CA SER A 80 -10.74 -4.73 -15.44
C SER A 80 -10.33 -3.27 -15.64
N TRP A 81 -9.03 -2.99 -15.79
CA TRP A 81 -8.60 -1.67 -16.22
C TRP A 81 -9.41 -1.35 -17.48
N PRO A 82 -10.23 -0.28 -17.53
CA PRO A 82 -10.90 0.06 -18.76
C PRO A 82 -9.78 0.47 -19.72
N TYR A 83 -9.39 -0.47 -20.58
CA TYR A 83 -8.50 -0.21 -21.67
C TYR A 83 -9.14 0.91 -22.49
N ARG A 84 -8.67 2.14 -22.29
CA ARG A 84 -8.97 3.27 -23.15
C ARG A 84 -7.90 3.23 -24.23
N PRO A 85 -8.20 2.72 -25.44
CA PRO A 85 -7.25 2.83 -26.53
C PRO A 85 -6.96 4.32 -26.74
N GLN A 86 -5.73 4.74 -26.44
CA GLN A 86 -5.24 6.03 -26.93
C GLN A 86 -4.88 5.81 -28.39
N VAL A 87 -5.62 6.46 -29.29
CA VAL A 87 -5.26 6.50 -30.71
C VAL A 87 -3.97 7.30 -30.81
N PHE A 88 -2.84 6.62 -30.97
CA PHE A 88 -1.59 7.27 -31.31
C PHE A 88 -1.66 7.72 -32.77
N PRO A 89 -1.66 9.03 -33.07
CA PRO A 89 -1.60 9.47 -34.45
C PRO A 89 -0.29 8.99 -35.05
N ARG A 90 -0.37 8.25 -36.16
CA ARG A 90 0.81 7.89 -36.94
C ARG A 90 1.46 9.19 -37.41
N ARG A 91 2.68 9.43 -36.96
CA ARG A 91 3.52 10.48 -37.54
C ARG A 91 3.72 10.14 -39.01
N ALA A 92 3.25 11.04 -39.88
CA ALA A 92 3.59 11.04 -41.29
C ALA A 92 5.09 11.32 -41.47
#